data_AF-A0A2Y0JCG0-F1
#
_entry.id   AF-A0A2Y0JCG0-F1
#
_cell.length_a   1.000
_cell.length_b   1.000
_cell.length_c   1.000
_cell.angle_alpha   90.00
_cell.angle_beta   90.00
_cell.angle_gamma   90.00
#
_symmetry.space_group_name_H-M   'P 1'
#
loop_
_entity.id
_entity.type
_entity.pdbx_description
1 polymer ?
#
loop_
_entity_poly.entity_id
_entity_poly.type
_entity_poly.pdbx_seq_one_letter_code
_entity_poly.pdbx_strand_id
1 'polypeptide(L)'
;MRSKSINRYYVHVQLSEATMEQKKNFEILMPNFQYSRIVNEDDSEYQLLSGAYVIQSTLNAKQILEQTFSIANSVGVNAHIFVCSYNESATLLPCADLVMTN
;
A
#
# COMPACT_ATOMS: atom_id res chain seq x y z
N MET A 1 -13.64 7.17 26.04
CA MET A 1 -12.56 7.06 25.04
C MET A 1 -13.18 6.57 23.74
N ARG A 2 -13.18 7.36 22.65
CA ARG A 2 -13.66 6.88 21.34
C ARG A 2 -12.62 5.88 20.83
N SER A 3 -12.98 4.60 20.76
CA SER A 3 -12.19 3.60 20.04
C SER A 3 -11.97 4.13 18.61
N LYS A 4 -10.72 4.26 18.17
CA LYS A 4 -10.44 4.59 16.78
C LYS A 4 -10.81 3.36 15.97
N SER A 5 -11.83 3.45 15.12
CA SER A 5 -12.20 2.36 14.22
C SER A 5 -11.01 2.00 13.33
N ILE A 6 -10.70 0.71 13.26
CA ILE A 6 -9.69 0.17 12.36
C ILE A 6 -10.31 0.13 10.96
N ASN A 7 -9.67 0.83 10.01
CA ASN A 7 -10.11 0.88 8.62
C ASN A 7 -9.06 0.23 7.71
N ARG A 8 -9.52 -0.28 6.56
CA ARG A 8 -8.66 -0.84 5.50
C ARG A 8 -8.48 0.20 4.39
N TYR A 9 -7.25 0.41 3.97
CA TYR A 9 -6.90 1.36 2.91
C TYR A 9 -6.12 0.67 1.81
N TYR A 10 -6.36 1.11 0.58
CA TYR A 10 -5.52 0.81 -0.56
C TYR A 10 -4.50 1.93 -0.74
N VAL A 11 -3.25 1.55 -1.01
CA VAL A 11 -2.13 2.46 -1.22
C VAL A 11 -1.39 2.06 -2.48
N HIS A 12 -1.23 2.99 -3.41
CA HIS A 12 -0.36 2.82 -4.57
C HIS A 12 0.84 3.75 -4.47
N VAL A 13 2.03 3.20 -4.67
CA VAL A 13 3.31 3.90 -4.55
C VAL A 13 4.07 3.76 -5.85
N GLN A 14 4.38 4.89 -6.46
CA GLN A 14 5.30 4.99 -7.57
C GLN A 14 6.56 5.72 -7.11
N LEU A 15 7.65 4.95 -6.96
CA LEU A 15 8.96 5.47 -6.57
C LEU A 15 9.63 6.19 -7.76
N SER A 16 9.99 7.46 -7.59
CA SER A 16 10.57 8.29 -8.65
C SER A 16 12.08 8.04 -8.78
N GLU A 17 12.52 7.61 -9.97
CA GLU A 17 13.95 7.41 -10.31
C GLU A 17 14.72 6.48 -9.34
N ALA A 18 14.02 5.60 -8.63
CA ALA A 18 14.63 4.70 -7.65
C ALA A 18 15.54 3.65 -8.32
N THR A 19 16.73 3.44 -7.74
CA THR A 19 17.59 2.31 -8.10
C THR A 19 16.95 0.98 -7.69
N MET A 20 17.43 -0.13 -8.25
CA MET A 20 16.96 -1.46 -7.86
C MET A 20 17.15 -1.74 -6.36
N GLU A 21 18.26 -1.27 -5.79
CA GLU A 21 18.54 -1.43 -4.36
C GLU A 21 17.55 -0.63 -3.51
N GLN A 22 17.27 0.63 -3.88
CA GLN A 22 16.30 1.46 -3.15
C GLN A 22 14.89 0.89 -3.24
N LYS A 23 14.46 0.38 -4.40
CA LYS A 23 13.18 -0.31 -4.56
C LYS A 23 13.09 -1.52 -3.64
N LYS A 24 14.13 -2.36 -3.62
CA LYS A 24 14.20 -3.54 -2.75
C LYS A 24 14.15 -3.17 -1.27
N ASN A 25 14.91 -2.16 -0.86
CA ASN A 25 14.93 -1.68 0.53
C ASN A 25 13.56 -1.12 0.94
N PHE A 26 12.89 -0.38 0.05
CA PHE A 26 11.53 0.09 0.28
C PHE A 26 10.56 -1.08 0.50
N GLU A 27 10.54 -2.05 -0.42
CA GLU A 27 9.65 -3.22 -0.33
C GLU A 27 9.88 -4.05 0.94
N ILE A 28 11.13 -4.15 1.42
CA ILE A 28 11.47 -4.83 2.68
C ILE A 28 10.94 -4.07 3.90
N LEU A 29 10.89 -2.74 3.86
CA LEU A 29 10.41 -1.92 4.98
C LEU A 29 8.89 -1.95 5.11
N MET A 30 8.16 -2.02 4.00
CA MET A 30 6.69 -1.91 3.98
C MET A 30 5.98 -2.86 4.97
N PRO A 31 6.32 -4.16 5.07
CA PRO A 31 5.73 -5.07 6.05
C PRO A 31 5.92 -4.66 7.52
N ASN A 32 7.02 -3.97 7.86
CA ASN A 32 7.28 -3.49 9.22
C ASN A 32 6.26 -2.42 9.65
N PHE A 33 5.60 -1.79 8.68
CA PHE A 33 4.53 -0.81 8.89
C PHE A 33 3.15 -1.37 8.56
N GLN A 34 3.01 -2.71 8.53
CA GLN A 34 1.74 -3.42 8.29
C GLN A 34 1.16 -3.24 6.87
N TYR A 35 1.97 -2.80 5.91
CA TYR A 35 1.59 -2.82 4.50
C TYR A 35 1.75 -4.23 3.94
N SER A 36 0.70 -4.75 3.32
CA SER A 36 0.68 -6.05 2.68
C SER A 36 0.46 -5.91 1.18
N ARG A 37 1.20 -6.71 0.40
CA ARG A 37 0.90 -6.94 -1.03
C ARG A 37 -0.03 -8.13 -1.25
N ILE A 38 -0.39 -8.82 -0.17
CA ILE A 38 -1.26 -10.00 -0.19
C ILE A 38 -2.60 -9.61 0.43
N VAL A 39 -3.67 -10.00 -0.25
CA VAL A 39 -5.05 -9.76 0.14
C VAL A 39 -5.77 -11.10 0.17
N ASN A 40 -6.44 -11.42 1.27
CA ASN A 40 -7.27 -12.61 1.38
C ASN A 40 -8.74 -12.20 1.30
N GLU A 41 -9.46 -12.68 0.28
CA GLU A 41 -10.90 -12.46 0.12
C GLU A 41 -11.57 -13.76 -0.34
N ASP A 42 -12.71 -14.11 0.24
CA ASP A 42 -13.53 -15.26 -0.15
C ASP A 42 -12.72 -16.56 -0.35
N ASP A 43 -11.93 -16.92 0.67
CA ASP A 43 -11.02 -18.08 0.70
C ASP A 43 -9.92 -18.09 -0.37
N SER A 44 -9.76 -16.99 -1.11
CA SER A 44 -8.74 -16.80 -2.13
C SER A 44 -7.66 -15.83 -1.66
N GLU A 45 -6.41 -16.17 -1.94
CA GLU A 45 -5.26 -15.28 -1.73
C GLU A 45 -4.92 -14.59 -3.05
N TYR A 46 -4.74 -13.27 -2.98
CA TYR A 46 -4.48 -12.42 -4.12
C TYR A 46 -3.22 -11.60 -3.92
N GLN A 47 -2.35 -11.62 -4.93
CA GLN A 47 -1.16 -10.78 -4.96
C GLN A 47 -1.43 -9.48 -5.72
N LEU A 48 -1.20 -8.36 -5.04
CA LEU A 48 -1.31 -7.03 -5.63
C LEU A 48 -0.15 -6.73 -6.58
N LEU A 49 -0.47 -5.92 -7.60
CA LEU A 49 0.49 -5.38 -8.56
C LEU A 49 1.66 -4.69 -7.84
N SER A 50 2.79 -4.55 -8.55
CA SER A 50 3.94 -3.81 -8.01
C SER A 50 3.53 -2.38 -7.65
N GLY A 51 4.02 -1.90 -6.50
CA GLY A 51 3.66 -0.60 -5.95
C GLY A 51 2.29 -0.54 -5.26
N ALA A 52 1.43 -1.56 -5.40
CA ALA A 52 0.14 -1.63 -4.72
C ALA A 52 0.24 -2.37 -3.38
N TYR A 53 -0.38 -1.79 -2.35
CA TYR A 53 -0.40 -2.29 -0.99
C TYR A 53 -1.77 -2.08 -0.36
N VAL A 54 -2.04 -2.88 0.65
CA VAL A 54 -3.16 -2.72 1.56
C VAL A 54 -2.64 -2.58 2.97
N ILE A 55 -3.22 -1.65 3.73
CA ILE A 55 -2.92 -1.46 5.14
C ILE A 55 -4.22 -1.41 5.94
N GLN A 56 -4.22 -2.12 7.07
CA GLN A 56 -5.29 -2.03 8.07
C GLN A 56 -4.79 -1.17 9.22
N SER A 57 -5.40 0.00 9.42
CA SER A 57 -4.87 1.01 10.35
C SER A 57 -5.96 1.84 11.01
N THR A 58 -5.65 2.39 12.18
CA THR A 58 -6.45 3.43 12.85
C THR A 58 -6.10 4.84 12.36
N LEU A 59 -5.10 4.96 11.49
CA LEU A 59 -4.71 6.21 10.82
C LEU A 59 -5.75 6.57 9.76
N ASN A 60 -5.88 7.87 9.48
CA ASN A 60 -6.64 8.34 8.33
C ASN A 60 -5.78 8.37 7.06
N ALA A 61 -6.41 8.53 5.89
CA ALA A 61 -5.72 8.52 4.59
C ALA A 61 -4.55 9.52 4.49
N LYS A 62 -4.68 10.72 5.08
CA LYS A 62 -3.61 11.73 5.10
C LYS A 62 -2.41 11.26 5.93
N GLN A 63 -2.65 10.66 7.09
CA GLN A 63 -1.58 10.13 7.93
C GLN A 63 -0.88 8.92 7.29
N ILE A 64 -1.62 8.08 6.57
CA ILE A 64 -1.07 6.97 5.79
C ILE A 64 -0.20 7.49 4.64
N LEU A 65 -0.66 8.53 3.94
CA LEU A 65 0.11 9.22 2.91
C LEU A 65 1.44 9.74 3.47
N GLU A 66 1.39 10.47 4.59
CA GLU A 66 2.58 11.02 5.27
C GLU A 66 3.53 9.92 5.74
N GLN A 67 3.00 8.83 6.31
CA GLN A 67 3.81 7.68 6.72
C GLN A 67 4.49 7.01 5.52
N THR A 68 3.74 6.73 4.45
CA THR A 68 4.27 6.10 3.24
C THR A 68 5.36 6.96 2.60
N PHE A 69 5.16 8.28 2.58
CA PHE A 69 6.15 9.23 2.10
C PHE A 69 7.41 9.23 2.97
N SER A 70 7.26 9.17 4.30
CA SER A 70 8.39 9.05 5.23
C SER A 70 9.18 7.76 5.01
N ILE A 71 8.52 6.64 4.70
CA ILE A 71 9.20 5.37 4.38
C ILE A 71 10.03 5.52 3.09
N ALA A 72 9.45 6.09 2.03
CA ALA A 72 10.16 6.32 0.77
C ALA A 72 11.39 7.21 0.97
N ASN A 73 11.26 8.30 1.72
CA ASN A 73 12.38 9.18 2.04
C ASN A 73 13.46 8.49 2.88
N SER A 74 13.10 7.54 3.75
CA SER A 74 14.08 6.81 4.57
C SER A 74 15.04 5.95 3.74
N VAL A 75 14.63 5.55 2.53
CA VAL A 75 15.49 4.86 1.55
C VAL A 75 16.06 5.80 0.48
N GLY A 76 15.92 7.12 0.69
CA GLY A 76 16.49 8.15 -0.19
C GLY A 76 15.76 8.33 -1.52
N VAL A 77 14.45 8.05 -1.58
CA VAL A 77 13.65 8.19 -2.81
C VAL A 77 12.41 9.04 -2.56
N ASN A 78 12.08 9.90 -3.51
CA ASN A 78 10.77 10.54 -3.58
C ASN A 78 9.70 9.57 -4.13
N ALA A 79 8.44 9.79 -3.80
CA ALA A 79 7.35 8.92 -4.25
C ALA A 79 6.08 9.70 -4.58
N HIS A 80 5.41 9.28 -5.65
CA HIS A 80 4.02 9.62 -5.90
C HIS A 80 3.14 8.57 -5.23
N ILE A 81 2.26 9.01 -4.32
CA ILE A 81 1.47 8.12 -3.49
C ILE A 81 0.00 8.47 -3.65
N PHE A 82 -0.79 7.43 -3.89
CA PHE A 82 -2.25 7.49 -3.88
C PHE A 82 -2.78 6.64 -2.72
N VAL A 83 -3.74 7.18 -1.97
CA VAL A 83 -4.39 6.50 -0.84
C VAL A 83 -5.88 6.69 -0.93
N CYS A 84 -6.64 5.61 -0.79
CA CYS A 84 -8.10 5.64 -0.67
C CYS A 84 -8.61 4.55 0.29
N SER A 85 -9.87 4.61 0.66
CA SER A 85 -10.47 3.49 1.40
C SER A 85 -10.50 2.25 0.52
N TYR A 86 -10.34 1.07 1.13
CA TYR A 86 -10.28 -0.17 0.36
C TYR A 86 -11.57 -0.46 -0.43
N ASN A 87 -12.73 -0.09 0.11
CA ASN A 87 -14.01 -0.29 -0.58
C ASN A 87 -14.15 0.61 -1.82
N GLU A 88 -13.52 1.79 -1.82
CA GLU A 88 -13.52 2.70 -2.96
C GLU A 88 -12.49 2.29 -4.02
N SER A 89 -11.47 1.51 -3.66
CA SER A 89 -10.37 1.18 -4.60
C SER A 89 -10.85 0.39 -5.82
N ALA A 90 -11.83 -0.51 -5.66
CA ALA A 90 -12.41 -1.26 -6.78
C ALA A 90 -13.08 -0.35 -7.82
N THR A 91 -13.65 0.78 -7.38
CA THR A 91 -14.28 1.76 -8.29
C THR A 91 -13.26 2.71 -8.94
N LEU A 92 -12.12 2.91 -8.30
CA LEU A 92 -11.10 3.88 -8.73
C LEU A 92 -9.97 3.22 -9.54
N LEU A 93 -9.85 1.90 -9.49
CA LEU A 93 -8.80 1.13 -10.16
C LEU A 93 -9.43 0.00 -10.99
N PRO A 94 -10.03 0.33 -12.15
CA PRO A 94 -10.57 -0.68 -13.08
C PRO A 94 -9.50 -1.59 -13.71
N CYS A 95 -8.23 -1.47 -13.30
CA CYS A 95 -7.11 -2.33 -13.73
C CYS A 95 -6.42 -3.03 -12.57
N ALA A 96 -7.00 -3.04 -11.36
CA ALA A 96 -6.58 -3.95 -10.29
C ALA A 96 -7.11 -5.37 -10.55
N ASP A 97 -7.11 -5.79 -11.82
CA ASP A 97 -7.33 -7.17 -12.24
C ASP A 97 -6.19 -8.00 -11.65
N LEU A 98 -6.48 -8.48 -10.45
CA LEU A 98 -6.10 -9.77 -9.91
C LEU A 98 -5.34 -10.64 -10.92
N VAL A 99 -4.02 -10.60 -10.83
CA VAL A 99 -3.20 -11.58 -11.55
C VAL A 99 -3.42 -12.91 -10.83
N MET A 100 -4.28 -13.77 -11.37
CA MET A 100 -4.42 -15.14 -10.88
C MET A 100 -3.07 -15.84 -11.04
N THR A 101 -2.47 -16.27 -9.94
CA THR A 101 -1.35 -17.22 -9.98
C THR A 101 -1.90 -18.59 -10.35
N ASN A 102 -1.58 -19.06 -11.56
CA ASN A 102 -1.78 -20.45 -11.99
C ASN A 102 -0.85 -21.41 -11.26
#